data_AF-A0A3A8N5C3-F1
#
_entry.id   AF-A0A3A8N5C3-F1
#
_cell.length_a   1.000
_cell.length_b   1.000
_cell.length_c   1.000
_cell.angle_alpha   90.00
_cell.angle_beta   90.00
_cell.angle_gamma   90.00
#
_symmetry.space_group_name_H-M   'P 1'
#
loop_
_entity.id
_entity.type
_entity.pdbx_description
1 polymer ?
#
loop_
_entity_poly.entity_id
_entity_poly.type
_entity_poly.pdbx_seq_one_letter_code
_entity_poly.pdbx_strand_id
1 'polypeptide(L)'
;MRVLTSTLLVEAVTELSRGSRLVRAKDVLAWCDRNQVDCHGEGLKNQALWDADREEARGERRLLKFKSGECKQSRVGWALIAHGAKAREAAAQLSWREQRWTGEQWDWLGGEPPPPPRRPSVREVPTRAALRG
;
A
#
# COMPACT_ATOMS: atom_id res chain seq x y z
N MET A 1 -21.00 12.42 7.17
CA MET A 1 -19.88 11.59 6.66
C MET A 1 -18.76 11.68 7.68
N ARG A 2 -18.25 10.56 8.19
CA ARG A 2 -17.19 10.56 9.23
C ARG A 2 -15.82 10.51 8.56
N VAL A 3 -14.86 11.30 9.03
CA VAL A 3 -13.49 11.29 8.49
C VAL A 3 -12.76 10.03 8.96
N LEU A 4 -11.95 9.43 8.09
CA LEU A 4 -11.13 8.27 8.39
C LEU A 4 -10.10 8.59 9.49
N THR A 5 -10.12 7.81 10.57
CA THR A 5 -9.18 7.89 11.70
C THR A 5 -8.33 6.61 11.78
N SER A 6 -7.29 6.60 12.61
CA SER A 6 -6.49 5.39 12.89
C SER A 6 -7.35 4.18 13.26
N THR A 7 -8.31 4.36 14.18
CA THR A 7 -9.24 3.30 14.62
C THR A 7 -10.08 2.76 13.47
N LEU A 8 -10.62 3.63 12.60
CA LEU A 8 -11.41 3.21 11.44
C LEU A 8 -10.55 2.51 10.38
N LEU A 9 -9.29 2.92 10.21
CA LEU A 9 -8.35 2.21 9.35
C LEU A 9 -8.08 0.79 9.87
N VAL A 10 -7.87 0.64 11.18
CA VAL A 10 -7.69 -0.66 11.83
C VAL A 10 -8.94 -1.53 11.69
N GLU A 11 -10.13 -0.97 11.87
CA GLU A 11 -11.41 -1.65 11.65
C GLU A 11 -11.53 -2.17 10.21
N ALA A 12 -11.30 -1.30 9.22
CA ALA A 12 -11.34 -1.67 7.81
C ALA A 12 -10.35 -2.79 7.48
N VAL A 13 -9.10 -2.69 7.95
CA VAL A 13 -8.08 -3.72 7.74
C VAL A 13 -8.49 -5.02 8.45
N THR A 14 -9.08 -4.95 9.63
CA THR A 14 -9.56 -6.12 10.38
C THR A 14 -10.65 -6.84 9.61
N GLU A 15 -11.65 -6.13 9.10
CA GLU A 15 -12.73 -6.73 8.32
C GLU A 15 -12.21 -7.35 7.02
N LEU A 16 -11.42 -6.59 6.25
CA LEU A 16 -10.87 -7.03 4.96
C LEU A 16 -9.85 -8.17 5.12
N SER A 17 -9.21 -8.30 6.28
CA SER A 17 -8.24 -9.37 6.57
C SER A 17 -8.84 -10.77 6.57
N ARG A 18 -10.17 -10.88 6.65
CA ARG A 18 -10.90 -12.14 6.52
C ARG A 18 -10.72 -12.78 5.14
N GLY A 19 -10.57 -11.97 4.09
CA GLY A 19 -10.35 -12.42 2.71
C GLY A 19 -8.88 -12.42 2.27
N SER A 20 -8.09 -11.45 2.73
CA SER A 20 -6.66 -11.34 2.37
C SER A 20 -5.84 -10.83 3.55
N ARG A 21 -4.75 -11.54 3.90
CA ARG A 21 -3.88 -11.11 5.01
C ARG A 21 -3.06 -9.86 4.71
N LEU A 22 -2.96 -9.48 3.44
CA LEU A 22 -2.43 -8.19 2.98
C LEU A 22 -3.57 -7.40 2.34
N VAL A 23 -4.01 -6.35 3.02
CA VAL A 23 -5.11 -5.48 2.60
C VAL A 23 -4.54 -4.29 1.85
N ARG A 24 -4.96 -4.06 0.60
CA ARG A 24 -4.40 -3.00 -0.24
C ARG A 24 -5.14 -1.69 -0.03
N ALA A 25 -4.48 -0.57 -0.28
CA ALA A 25 -5.09 0.76 -0.18
C ALA A 25 -6.38 0.90 -1.01
N LYS A 26 -6.42 0.34 -2.22
CA LYS A 26 -7.65 0.34 -3.04
C LYS A 26 -8.83 -0.37 -2.35
N ASP A 27 -8.56 -1.40 -1.54
CA ASP A 27 -9.60 -2.20 -0.89
C ASP A 27 -10.13 -1.44 0.34
N VAL A 28 -9.25 -0.73 1.06
CA VAL A 28 -9.62 0.21 2.13
C VAL A 28 -10.45 1.37 1.58
N LEU A 29 -10.07 1.96 0.46
CA LEU A 29 -10.85 3.04 -0.18
C LEU A 29 -12.26 2.56 -0.57
N ALA A 30 -12.37 1.35 -1.15
CA ALA A 30 -13.65 0.75 -1.46
C ALA A 30 -14.48 0.43 -0.20
N TRP A 31 -13.83 0.06 0.91
CA TRP A 31 -14.51 -0.10 2.20
C TRP A 31 -15.02 1.24 2.74
N CYS A 32 -14.23 2.31 2.60
CA CYS A 32 -14.62 3.65 3.04
C CYS A 32 -15.87 4.13 2.29
N ASP A 33 -15.90 3.95 0.96
CA ASP A 33 -17.04 4.30 0.12
C ASP A 33 -18.33 3.58 0.55
N ARG A 34 -18.27 2.25 0.74
CA ARG A 34 -19.41 1.45 1.22
C ARG A 34 -19.89 1.88 2.61
N ASN A 35 -18.99 2.31 3.48
CA ASN A 35 -19.28 2.68 4.86
C ASN A 35 -19.45 4.20 5.06
N GLN A 36 -19.51 4.99 3.98
CA GLN A 36 -19.67 6.44 4.03
C GLN A 36 -18.62 7.12 4.93
N VAL A 37 -17.37 6.66 4.83
CA VAL A 37 -16.20 7.22 5.51
C VAL A 37 -15.40 8.07 4.53
N ASP A 38 -15.10 9.30 4.93
CA ASP A 38 -14.28 10.21 4.15
C ASP A 38 -12.80 9.85 4.29
N CYS A 39 -12.23 9.31 3.21
CA CYS A 39 -10.81 9.00 3.13
C CYS A 39 -9.96 10.14 2.53
N HIS A 40 -10.59 11.21 2.05
CA HIS A 40 -9.91 12.40 1.50
C HIS A 40 -9.60 13.41 2.60
N GLY A 41 -10.56 13.75 3.45
CA GLY A 41 -10.43 14.86 4.39
C GLY A 41 -10.39 16.22 3.68
N GLU A 42 -9.92 17.25 4.37
CA GLU A 42 -9.92 18.65 3.86
C GLU A 42 -8.75 18.96 2.89
N GLY A 43 -7.87 17.99 2.61
CA GLY A 43 -6.57 18.21 1.98
C GLY A 43 -6.38 17.59 0.61
N LEU A 44 -5.17 17.09 0.37
CA LEU A 44 -4.79 16.39 -0.87
C LEU A 44 -5.57 15.07 -1.03
N LYS A 45 -5.46 14.48 -2.23
CA LYS A 45 -6.10 13.18 -2.52
C LYS A 45 -5.72 12.12 -1.49
N ASN A 46 -6.73 11.64 -0.77
CA ASN A 46 -6.64 10.62 0.27
C ASN A 46 -5.84 11.06 1.51
N GLN A 47 -5.85 12.36 1.84
CA GLN A 47 -5.08 12.90 2.97
C GLN A 47 -5.46 12.23 4.30
N ALA A 48 -6.76 12.06 4.57
CA ALA A 48 -7.23 11.41 5.80
C ALA A 48 -6.72 9.97 5.94
N LEU A 49 -6.58 9.21 4.84
CA LEU A 49 -5.96 7.88 4.87
C LEU A 49 -4.49 7.92 5.31
N TRP A 50 -3.73 8.88 4.80
CA TRP A 50 -2.32 9.03 5.18
C TRP A 50 -2.14 9.60 6.58
N ASP A 51 -3.10 10.40 7.06
CA ASP A 51 -3.13 10.89 8.43
C ASP A 51 -3.44 9.75 9.40
N ALA A 52 -4.45 8.92 9.11
CA ALA A 52 -4.78 7.72 9.88
C ALA A 52 -3.61 6.73 9.93
N ASP A 53 -2.90 6.51 8.82
CA ASP A 53 -1.70 5.67 8.77
C ASP A 53 -0.58 6.21 9.66
N ARG A 54 -0.34 7.53 9.64
CA ARG A 54 0.67 8.17 10.50
C ARG A 54 0.27 8.16 11.97
N GLU A 55 -1.00 8.40 12.26
CA GLU A 55 -1.56 8.35 13.61
C GLU A 55 -1.41 6.94 14.19
N GLU A 56 -1.76 5.90 13.44
CA GLU A 56 -1.61 4.51 13.86
C GLU A 56 -0.15 4.13 14.12
N ALA A 57 0.78 4.60 13.28
CA ALA A 57 2.21 4.38 13.45
C ALA A 57 2.80 5.06 14.70
N ARG A 58 2.23 6.21 15.08
CA ARG A 58 2.62 6.96 16.29
C ARG A 58 1.98 6.38 17.55
N GLY A 59 0.75 5.85 17.45
CA GLY A 59 -0.05 5.34 18.54
C GLY A 59 0.18 3.85 18.83
N GLU A 60 -0.90 3.08 18.76
CA GLU A 60 -0.95 1.67 19.19
C GLU A 60 -0.20 0.70 18.26
N ARG A 61 0.11 1.11 17.02
CA ARG A 61 0.92 0.35 16.06
C ARG A 61 0.39 -1.07 15.80
N ARG A 62 -0.91 -1.24 15.69
CA ARG A 62 -1.60 -2.51 15.44
C ARG A 62 -1.43 -3.02 14.00
N LEU A 63 -1.03 -2.14 13.08
CA LEU A 63 -0.86 -2.43 11.67
C LEU A 63 0.62 -2.48 11.26
N LEU A 64 0.95 -3.47 10.42
CA LEU A 64 2.16 -3.48 9.60
C LEU A 64 1.86 -2.77 8.28
N LYS A 65 2.83 -2.00 7.77
CA LYS A 65 2.73 -1.28 6.50
C LYS A 65 3.61 -1.93 5.44
N PHE A 66 3.09 -2.08 4.24
CA PHE A 66 3.81 -2.60 3.09
C PHE A 66 3.71 -1.64 1.91
N LYS A 67 4.77 -1.54 1.11
CA LYS A 67 4.80 -0.68 -0.07
C LYS A 67 5.54 -1.38 -1.22
N SER A 68 5.08 -1.15 -2.45
CA SER A 68 5.60 -1.82 -3.65
C SER A 68 6.85 -1.16 -4.26
N GLY A 69 7.33 -0.05 -3.71
CA GLY A 69 8.41 0.74 -4.29
C GLY A 69 8.53 2.12 -3.65
N GLU A 70 9.54 2.88 -4.05
CA GLU A 70 9.83 4.19 -3.46
C GLU A 70 8.88 5.29 -3.97
N CYS A 71 8.48 5.22 -5.24
CA CYS A 71 7.77 6.29 -5.91
C CYS A 71 6.38 6.58 -5.28
N LYS A 72 5.90 7.83 -5.45
CA LYS A 72 4.58 8.28 -4.95
C LYS A 72 3.39 7.46 -5.48
N GLN A 73 3.54 6.83 -6.65
CA GLN A 73 2.51 5.99 -7.26
C GLN A 73 2.58 4.51 -6.81
N SER A 74 3.56 4.16 -5.98
CA SER A 74 3.70 2.80 -5.47
C SER A 74 2.47 2.40 -4.68
N ARG A 75 2.09 1.13 -4.80
CA ARG A 75 0.96 0.57 -4.08
C ARG A 75 1.34 0.44 -2.61
N VAL A 76 0.38 0.73 -1.75
CA VAL A 76 0.49 0.60 -0.29
C VAL A 76 -0.54 -0.42 0.19
N GLY A 77 -0.23 -1.13 1.26
CA GLY A 77 -1.18 -1.96 1.98
C GLY A 77 -0.77 -2.18 3.42
N TRP A 78 -1.66 -2.81 4.15
CA TRP A 78 -1.54 -3.05 5.57
C TRP A 78 -1.89 -4.48 5.93
N ALA A 79 -1.42 -4.91 7.09
CA ALA A 79 -1.83 -6.14 7.72
C ALA A 79 -1.92 -5.96 9.23
N LEU A 80 -2.81 -6.71 9.88
CA LEU A 80 -2.77 -6.84 11.33
C LEU A 80 -1.45 -7.48 11.75
N ILE A 81 -0.84 -7.01 12.84
CA ILE A 81 0.39 -7.62 13.40
C ILE A 81 0.21 -9.12 13.64
N ALA A 82 -0.95 -9.54 14.13
CA ALA A 82 -1.29 -10.96 14.36
C ALA A 82 -1.22 -11.82 13.08
N HIS A 83 -1.22 -11.20 11.90
CA HIS A 83 -1.12 -11.88 10.60
C HIS A 83 0.22 -11.64 9.90
N GLY A 84 1.20 -11.05 10.59
CA GLY A 84 2.43 -10.55 10.00
C GLY A 84 3.20 -11.57 9.16
N ALA A 85 3.33 -12.81 9.62
CA ALA A 85 4.02 -13.87 8.86
C ALA A 85 3.36 -14.11 7.48
N LYS A 86 2.05 -14.40 7.47
CA LYS A 86 1.28 -14.63 6.24
C LYS A 86 1.21 -13.39 5.35
N ALA A 87 1.14 -12.20 5.96
CA ALA A 87 1.14 -10.95 5.23
C ALA A 87 2.49 -10.69 4.52
N ARG A 88 3.62 -10.99 5.19
CA ARG A 88 4.96 -10.90 4.60
C ARG A 88 5.13 -11.87 3.43
N GLU A 89 4.63 -13.10 3.55
CA GLU A 89 4.61 -14.08 2.44
C GLU A 89 3.83 -13.54 1.24
N ALA A 90 2.61 -13.03 1.46
CA ALA A 90 1.80 -12.43 0.41
C ALA A 90 2.45 -11.18 -0.19
N ALA A 91 3.09 -10.34 0.64
CA ALA A 91 3.83 -9.17 0.18
C ALA A 91 5.04 -9.58 -0.69
N ALA A 92 5.77 -10.62 -0.30
CA ALA A 92 6.92 -11.13 -1.06
C ALA A 92 6.50 -11.62 -2.46
N GLN A 93 5.38 -12.34 -2.57
CA GLN A 93 4.82 -12.77 -3.86
C GLN A 93 4.48 -11.60 -4.79
N LEU A 94 4.16 -10.43 -4.23
CA LEU A 94 3.86 -9.21 -4.97
C LEU A 94 5.07 -8.28 -5.14
N SER A 95 6.25 -8.68 -4.69
CA SER A 95 7.45 -7.82 -4.62
C SER A 95 7.26 -6.55 -3.76
N TRP A 96 6.48 -6.63 -2.68
CA TRP A 96 6.30 -5.55 -1.73
C TRP A 96 7.22 -5.74 -0.53
N ARG A 97 7.62 -4.64 0.10
CA ARG A 97 8.44 -4.65 1.31
C ARG A 97 7.73 -3.94 2.45
N GLU A 98 8.00 -4.43 3.65
CA GLU A 98 7.51 -3.82 4.88
C GLU A 98 8.23 -2.50 5.13
N GLN A 99 7.49 -1.51 5.62
CA GLN A 99 8.03 -0.26 6.11
C GLN A 99 7.84 -0.17 7.62
N ARG A 100 8.85 0.34 8.31
CA ARG A 100 8.85 0.59 9.76
C ARG A 100 8.86 2.09 10.02
N TRP A 101 7.99 2.53 10.91
CA TRP A 101 8.03 3.91 11.41
C TRP A 101 9.18 4.10 12.39
N THR A 102 10.02 5.11 12.16
CA THR A 102 11.19 5.43 13.00
C THR A 102 10.88 6.42 14.11
N GLY A 103 9.69 7.01 14.12
CA GLY A 103 9.34 8.17 14.94
C GLY A 103 9.16 9.43 14.11
N GLU A 104 9.91 9.54 13.01
CA GLU A 104 9.91 10.70 12.12
C GLU A 104 9.43 10.36 10.71
N GLN A 105 9.84 9.19 10.20
CA GLN A 105 9.57 8.77 8.83
C GLN A 105 9.38 7.25 8.71
N TRP A 106 9.01 6.83 7.51
CA TRP A 106 8.89 5.42 7.14
C TRP A 106 10.16 4.92 6.46
N ASP A 107 10.83 3.96 7.08
CA ASP A 107 12.02 3.31 6.53
C ASP A 107 11.72 1.89 6.05
N TRP A 108 12.47 1.40 5.07
CA TRP A 108 12.34 0.03 4.59
C TRP A 108 12.90 -0.94 5.62
N LEU A 109 12.12 -1.97 5.97
CA LEU A 109 12.62 -3.04 6.82
C LEU A 109 13.69 -3.83 6.04
N GLY A 110 14.94 -3.74 6.50
CA GLY A 110 16.12 -4.28 5.79
C GLY A 110 16.93 -3.24 5.00
N GLY A 111 16.58 -1.96 5.06
CA GLY A 111 17.40 -0.85 4.56
C GLY A 111 17.26 -0.53 3.07
N GLU A 112 16.74 -1.46 2.25
CA GLU A 112 16.63 -1.26 0.80
C GLU A 112 15.17 -1.29 0.30
N PRO A 113 14.76 -0.33 -0.56
CA PRO A 113 13.49 -0.41 -1.27
C PRO A 113 13.46 -1.64 -2.20
N PRO A 114 12.28 -2.21 -2.49
CA PRO A 114 12.18 -3.18 -3.57
C PRO A 114 12.59 -2.52 -4.90
N PRO A 115 13.30 -3.24 -5.79
CA PRO A 115 13.66 -2.71 -7.09
C PRO A 115 12.39 -2.30 -7.84
N PRO A 116 12.41 -1.19 -8.60
CA PRO A 116 11.24 -0.78 -9.37
C PRO A 116 10.81 -1.93 -10.29
N PRO A 117 9.49 -2.15 -10.47
CA PRO A 117 9.01 -3.18 -11.38
C PRO A 117 9.63 -2.92 -12.75
N ARG A 118 10.42 -3.88 -13.24
CA ARG A 118 11.03 -3.80 -14.58
C ARG A 118 9.87 -3.66 -15.56
N ARG A 119 9.80 -2.52 -16.27
CA ARG A 119 8.88 -2.41 -17.41
C ARG A 119 9.25 -3.56 -18.36
N PRO A 120 8.29 -4.35 -18.86
CA PRO A 120 8.59 -5.26 -19.94
C PRO A 120 9.17 -4.40 -21.07
N SER A 121 10.42 -4.66 -21.42
CA SER A 121 11.08 -4.05 -22.58
C SER A 121 10.11 -4.25 -23.74
N VAL A 122 9.60 -3.17 -24.32
CA VAL A 122 8.84 -3.26 -25.57
C VAL A 122 9.77 -3.98 -26.54
N ARG A 123 9.38 -5.20 -26.90
CA ARG A 123 10.07 -6.06 -27.86
C ARG A 123 10.32 -5.20 -29.09
N GLU A 124 11.58 -4.93 -29.42
CA GLU A 124 11.93 -4.34 -30.71
C GLU A 124 11.29 -5.23 -31.78
N VAL A 125 10.25 -4.71 -32.43
CA VAL A 125 9.68 -5.34 -33.61
C VAL A 125 10.74 -5.22 -34.69
N PRO A 126 11.22 -6.31 -35.31
CA PRO A 126 12.19 -6.19 -36.38
C PRO A 126 11.51 -5.45 -37.54
N THR A 127 12.00 -4.26 -37.87
CA THR A 127 11.60 -3.55 -39.08
C THR A 127 12.02 -4.39 -40.28
N ARG A 128 11.08 -5.19 -40.79
CA ARG A 128 11.24 -5.91 -42.04
C ARG A 128 10.48 -5.16 -43.13
N ALA A 129 11.23 -4.85 -44.19
CA ALA A 129 10.82 -4.43 -45.53
C ALA A 129 10.51 -2.93 -45.77
N ALA A 130 11.43 -2.29 -46.50
CA ALA A 130 11.05 -1.69 -47.78
C ALA A 130 12.17 -1.98 -48.79
N LEU A 131 11.86 -2.87 -49.74
CA LEU A 131 12.62 -3.16 -50.95
C LEU A 131 12.90 -1.85 -51.71
N ARG A 132 14.14 -1.63 -52.12
CA ARG A 132 14.50 -0.68 -53.19
C ARG A 132 14.96 -1.49 -54.40
N GLY A 133 14.43 -1.11 -55.56
CA GLY A 133 15.06 -1.29 -56.88
C GLY A 133 14.90 -2.66 -57.50
#